data_AF-A0A1B6ICE2-F1
#
_entry.id   AF-A0A1B6ICE2-F1
#
_cell.length_a   1.000
_cell.length_b   1.000
_cell.length_c   1.000
_cell.angle_alpha   90.00
_cell.angle_beta   90.00
_cell.angle_gamma   90.00
#
_symmetry.space_group_name_H-M   'P 1'
#
loop_
_entity.id
_entity.type
_entity.pdbx_description
1 polymer ?
#
loop_
_entity_poly.entity_id
_entity_poly.type
_entity_poly.pdbx_seq_one_letter_code
_entity_poly.pdbx_strand_id
1 'polypeptide(L)'
;HSESLIVKLPVQGGFIYDLAKHTEFYDKEPVFYERILPKMNEKLNCEFSPTAFYSPRDKVVVQSDLAPDYHVGDKENQLDFAHAKLFYTTLAKFHASSLAVHRDDPTLFESVKGETLYSAGSALQAWIELGTK
;
A
#
# COMPACT_ATOMS: atom_id res chain seq x y z
N HIS A 1 4.15 -10.18 26.74
CA HIS A 1 3.98 -10.64 25.35
C HIS A 1 4.98 -9.88 24.49
N SER A 2 5.70 -10.56 23.60
CA SER A 2 6.57 -9.94 22.61
C SER A 2 5.81 -9.91 21.29
N GLU A 3 5.73 -8.76 20.64
CA GLU A 3 5.18 -8.64 19.28
C GLU A 3 6.32 -8.53 18.27
N SER A 4 6.19 -9.23 17.14
CA SER A 4 7.11 -9.11 16.01
C SER A 4 6.63 -7.99 15.09
N LEU A 5 7.55 -7.20 14.54
CA LEU A 5 7.26 -6.03 13.71
C LEU A 5 8.02 -6.08 12.39
N ILE A 6 7.42 -5.52 11.35
CA ILE A 6 8.06 -5.24 10.07
C ILE A 6 8.32 -3.74 9.95
N VAL A 7 9.56 -3.38 9.63
CA VAL A 7 9.99 -2.00 9.38
C VAL A 7 10.36 -1.85 7.91
N LYS A 8 9.57 -1.08 7.16
CA LYS A 8 9.81 -0.77 5.75
C LYS A 8 10.53 0.56 5.63
N LEU A 9 11.65 0.55 4.92
CA LEU A 9 12.51 1.71 4.69
C LEU A 9 12.66 1.94 3.18
N PRO A 10 12.85 3.19 2.72
CA PRO A 10 13.21 3.46 1.33
C PRO A 10 14.48 2.71 0.94
N VAL A 11 14.51 2.15 -0.28
CA VAL A 11 15.72 1.52 -0.80
C VAL A 11 16.81 2.57 -1.04
N GLN A 12 18.06 2.19 -0.87
CA GLN A 12 19.21 3.11 -0.98
C GLN A 12 19.95 2.99 -2.32
N GLY A 13 19.45 2.17 -3.25
CA GLY A 13 20.08 1.95 -4.55
C GLY A 13 19.19 1.17 -5.52
N GLY A 14 19.59 1.15 -6.79
CA GLY A 14 18.91 0.45 -7.87
C GLY A 14 17.77 1.24 -8.50
N PHE A 15 17.08 0.61 -9.45
CA PHE A 15 16.06 1.24 -10.28
C PHE A 15 14.94 1.94 -9.48
N ILE A 16 14.43 1.30 -8.43
CA ILE A 16 13.37 1.88 -7.59
C ILE A 16 13.87 3.12 -6.83
N TYR A 17 15.13 3.13 -6.38
CA TYR A 17 15.72 4.30 -5.75
C TYR A 17 15.78 5.48 -6.72
N ASP A 18 16.21 5.25 -7.96
CA ASP A 18 16.30 6.30 -8.96
C ASP A 18 14.92 6.81 -9.41
N LEU A 19 13.93 5.92 -9.52
CA LEU A 19 12.53 6.31 -9.77
C LEU A 19 11.96 7.14 -8.61
N ALA A 20 12.21 6.71 -7.37
CA ALA A 20 11.68 7.36 -6.18
C ALA A 20 12.32 8.72 -5.86
N LYS A 21 13.55 9.00 -6.32
CA LYS A 21 14.17 10.33 -6.16
C LYS A 21 13.40 11.46 -6.82
N HIS A 22 12.71 11.15 -7.92
CA HIS A 22 12.05 12.14 -8.76
C HIS A 22 10.53 12.10 -8.64
N THR A 23 10.01 11.33 -7.68
CA THR A 23 8.57 11.10 -7.49
C THR A 23 8.23 11.04 -6.00
N GLU A 24 6.94 11.19 -5.69
CA GLU A 24 6.41 11.08 -4.32
C GLU A 24 6.20 9.61 -3.90
N PHE A 25 6.98 8.69 -4.46
CA PHE A 25 6.75 7.23 -4.38
C PHE A 25 6.63 6.74 -2.94
N TYR A 26 7.53 7.19 -2.06
CA TYR A 26 7.55 6.80 -0.65
C TYR A 26 6.68 7.68 0.27
N ASP A 27 6.15 8.80 -0.23
CA ASP A 27 5.44 9.77 0.60
C ASP A 27 3.99 9.34 0.88
N LYS A 28 3.45 8.47 0.02
CA LYS A 28 2.04 8.05 0.07
C LYS A 28 1.77 6.96 1.11
N GLU A 29 2.70 6.02 1.30
CA GLU A 29 2.48 4.86 2.17
C GLU A 29 2.26 5.27 3.65
N PRO A 30 3.07 6.17 4.26
CA PRO A 30 2.83 6.64 5.62
C PRO A 30 1.48 7.37 5.77
N VAL A 31 1.17 8.29 4.84
CA VAL A 31 -0.10 9.03 4.85
C VAL A 31 -1.30 8.08 4.78
N PHE A 32 -1.21 7.05 3.93
CA PHE A 32 -2.25 6.05 3.79
C PHE A 32 -2.50 5.32 5.12
N TYR A 33 -1.46 4.74 5.73
CA TYR A 33 -1.62 3.96 6.96
C TYR A 33 -1.95 4.80 8.19
N GLU A 34 -1.44 6.03 8.30
CA GLU A 34 -1.64 6.87 9.49
C GLU A 34 -2.95 7.67 9.44
N ARG A 35 -3.42 8.07 8.26
CA ARG A 35 -4.51 9.05 8.13
C ARG A 35 -5.75 8.52 7.40
N ILE A 36 -5.55 7.75 6.33
CA ILE A 36 -6.66 7.30 5.46
C ILE A 36 -7.24 5.98 5.95
N LEU A 37 -6.39 4.98 6.13
CA LEU A 37 -6.81 3.62 6.44
C LEU A 37 -7.58 3.49 7.78
N PRO A 38 -7.23 4.20 8.88
CA PRO A 38 -8.01 4.14 10.10
C PRO A 38 -9.47 4.56 9.88
N LYS A 39 -9.70 5.62 9.11
CA LYS A 39 -11.04 6.08 8.75
C LYS A 39 -11.77 5.06 7.87
N MET A 40 -11.07 4.39 6.96
CA MET A 40 -11.65 3.32 6.14
C MET A 40 -12.09 2.13 7.00
N ASN A 41 -11.25 1.72 7.96
CA ASN A 41 -11.56 0.64 8.89
C ASN A 41 -12.81 0.98 9.72
N GLU A 42 -12.92 2.21 10.22
CA GLU A 42 -14.08 2.71 10.98
C GLU A 42 -15.39 2.67 10.17
N LYS A 43 -15.35 2.98 8.86
CA LYS A 43 -16.56 3.02 8.02
C LYS A 43 -17.30 1.69 7.95
N LEU A 44 -16.57 0.58 7.95
CA LEU A 44 -17.13 -0.76 7.73
C LEU A 44 -16.81 -1.74 8.88
N ASN A 45 -16.19 -1.26 9.96
CA ASN A 45 -15.68 -2.08 11.06
C ASN A 45 -14.90 -3.30 10.53
N CYS A 46 -13.93 -3.04 9.66
CA CYS A 46 -13.17 -4.05 8.95
C CYS A 46 -11.67 -3.72 9.05
N GLU A 47 -10.85 -4.72 9.33
CA GLU A 47 -9.39 -4.57 9.34
C GLU A 47 -8.83 -4.95 7.97
N PHE A 48 -8.36 -3.96 7.21
CA PHE A 48 -7.86 -4.18 5.84
C PHE A 48 -6.35 -4.43 5.76
N SER A 49 -5.61 -4.16 6.83
CA SER A 49 -4.15 -4.30 6.86
C SER A 49 -3.66 -4.76 8.22
N PRO A 50 -2.38 -5.18 8.35
CA PRO A 50 -1.73 -5.25 9.64
C PRO A 50 -1.80 -3.92 10.39
N THR A 51 -1.73 -3.98 11.71
CA THR A 51 -1.69 -2.82 12.60
C THR A 51 -0.47 -1.97 12.25
N ALA A 52 -0.70 -0.70 11.92
CA ALA A 52 0.37 0.27 11.69
C ALA A 52 0.75 0.98 12.99
N PHE A 53 2.03 1.24 13.18
CA PHE A 53 2.59 1.92 14.34
C PHE A 53 3.26 3.23 13.91
N TYR A 54 3.26 4.22 14.81
CA TYR A 54 3.91 5.50 14.57
C TYR A 54 5.42 5.34 14.35
N SER A 55 5.94 6.00 13.32
CA SER A 55 7.37 6.14 13.07
C SER A 55 7.79 7.61 13.21
N PRO A 56 8.84 7.92 13.98
CA PRO A 56 9.41 9.27 14.01
C PRO A 56 10.25 9.60 12.77
N ARG A 57 10.51 8.61 11.90
CA ARG A 57 11.29 8.78 10.67
C ARG A 57 10.36 8.93 9.48
N ASP A 58 10.62 9.95 8.67
CA ASP A 58 9.93 10.19 7.41
C ASP A 58 10.08 9.00 6.45
N LYS A 59 9.03 8.71 5.68
CA LYS A 59 8.99 7.63 4.67
C LYS A 59 9.22 6.21 5.23
N VAL A 60 9.09 6.03 6.54
CA VAL A 60 9.23 4.74 7.22
C VAL A 60 7.86 4.26 7.70
N VAL A 61 7.53 3.02 7.39
CA VAL A 61 6.29 2.38 7.83
C VAL A 61 6.62 1.22 8.75
N VAL A 62 5.97 1.19 9.91
CA VAL A 62 6.12 0.12 10.91
C VAL A 62 4.78 -0.59 11.05
N GLN A 63 4.79 -1.91 10.94
CA GLN A 63 3.58 -2.74 10.95
C GLN A 63 3.77 -3.99 11.82
N SER A 64 2.67 -4.57 12.29
CA SER A 64 2.70 -5.90 12.90
C SER A 64 3.15 -6.94 11.88
N ASP A 65 3.97 -7.88 12.33
CA ASP A 65 4.42 -9.00 11.51
C ASP A 65 3.33 -10.06 11.40
N LEU A 66 2.86 -10.29 10.18
CA LEU A 66 1.83 -11.28 9.86
C LEU A 66 2.39 -12.67 9.55
N ALA A 67 3.71 -12.82 9.38
CA ALA A 67 4.32 -14.10 9.00
C ALA A 67 3.97 -15.29 9.92
N PRO A 68 3.73 -15.12 11.24
CA PRO A 68 3.34 -16.24 12.10
C PRO A 68 2.02 -16.91 11.71
N ASP A 69 1.05 -16.14 11.19
CA ASP A 69 -0.31 -16.61 10.92
C ASP A 69 -0.68 -16.57 9.43
N TYR A 70 0.12 -15.90 8.60
CA TYR A 70 -0.16 -15.65 7.20
C TYR A 70 1.03 -16.00 6.32
N HIS A 71 0.74 -16.44 5.10
CA HIS A 71 1.74 -16.63 4.04
C HIS A 71 1.32 -15.90 2.78
N VAL A 72 2.30 -15.53 1.96
CA VAL A 72 2.05 -14.92 0.65
C VAL A 72 1.58 -16.03 -0.30
N GLY A 73 0.42 -15.82 -0.93
CA GLY A 73 -0.11 -16.76 -1.91
C GLY A 73 0.78 -16.89 -3.15
N ASP A 74 0.79 -18.08 -3.75
CA ASP A 74 1.55 -18.34 -4.96
C ASP A 74 0.80 -17.84 -6.20
N LYS A 75 1.41 -16.89 -6.91
CA LYS A 75 0.86 -16.30 -8.14
C LYS A 75 0.67 -17.30 -9.27
N GLU A 76 1.47 -18.38 -9.31
CA GLU A 76 1.37 -19.41 -10.36
C GLU A 76 0.15 -20.31 -10.13
N ASN A 77 -0.14 -20.60 -8.86
CA ASN A 77 -1.25 -21.47 -8.46
C ASN A 77 -2.60 -20.74 -8.37
N GLN A 78 -2.60 -19.41 -8.41
CA GLN A 78 -3.79 -18.56 -8.31
C GLN A 78 -4.61 -18.81 -7.02
N LEU A 79 -5.74 -18.13 -6.86
CA LEU A 79 -6.64 -18.34 -5.72
C LEU A 79 -7.68 -19.42 -6.07
N ASP A 80 -7.89 -20.36 -5.15
CA ASP A 80 -9.09 -21.21 -5.22
C ASP A 80 -10.37 -20.37 -5.01
N PHE A 81 -11.52 -20.97 -5.29
CA PHE A 81 -12.80 -20.26 -5.22
C PHE A 81 -13.11 -19.70 -3.82
N ALA A 82 -12.74 -20.40 -2.75
CA ALA A 82 -13.03 -19.95 -1.39
C ALA A 82 -12.21 -18.70 -1.04
N HIS A 83 -10.91 -18.73 -1.34
CA HIS A 83 -10.02 -17.60 -1.16
C HIS A 83 -10.38 -16.43 -2.08
N ALA A 84 -10.73 -16.70 -3.35
CA ALA A 84 -11.17 -15.68 -4.29
C ALA A 84 -12.44 -14.97 -3.78
N LYS A 85 -13.42 -15.73 -3.28
CA LYS A 85 -14.65 -15.14 -2.71
C LYS A 85 -14.34 -14.23 -1.52
N LEU A 86 -13.44 -14.65 -0.61
CA LEU A 86 -13.01 -13.83 0.52
C LEU A 86 -12.28 -12.56 0.06
N PHE A 87 -11.35 -12.71 -0.88
CA PHE A 87 -10.58 -11.62 -1.47
C PHE A 87 -11.51 -10.57 -2.11
N TYR A 88 -12.39 -10.97 -3.03
CA TYR A 88 -13.28 -10.03 -3.71
C TYR A 88 -14.28 -9.37 -2.76
N THR A 89 -14.77 -10.09 -1.74
CA THR A 89 -15.64 -9.50 -0.72
C THR A 89 -14.89 -8.43 0.08
N THR A 90 -13.64 -8.68 0.46
CA THR A 90 -12.80 -7.74 1.22
C THR A 90 -12.41 -6.56 0.35
N LEU A 91 -12.05 -6.79 -0.92
CA LEU A 91 -11.70 -5.75 -1.89
C LEU A 91 -12.90 -4.82 -2.18
N ALA A 92 -14.12 -5.37 -2.28
CA ALA A 92 -15.32 -4.57 -2.43
C ALA A 92 -15.55 -3.63 -1.23
N LYS A 93 -15.36 -4.14 0.01
CA LYS A 93 -15.41 -3.33 1.23
C LYS A 93 -14.31 -2.26 1.24
N PHE A 94 -13.10 -2.61 0.82
CA PHE A 94 -11.98 -1.68 0.75
C PHE A 94 -12.30 -0.50 -0.19
N HIS A 95 -12.79 -0.76 -1.40
CA HIS A 95 -13.18 0.32 -2.31
C HIS A 95 -14.38 1.13 -1.82
N ALA A 96 -15.41 0.46 -1.27
CA ALA A 96 -16.58 1.16 -0.73
C ALA A 96 -16.24 2.08 0.45
N SER A 97 -15.38 1.64 1.37
CA SER A 97 -14.91 2.46 2.50
C SER A 97 -14.06 3.64 2.03
N SER A 98 -13.15 3.44 1.08
CA SER A 98 -12.36 4.52 0.49
C SER A 98 -13.25 5.62 -0.12
N LEU A 99 -14.26 5.24 -0.91
CA LEU A 99 -15.23 6.18 -1.47
C LEU A 99 -16.05 6.90 -0.40
N ALA A 100 -16.46 6.19 0.65
CA ALA A 100 -17.19 6.79 1.76
C ALA A 100 -16.32 7.82 2.52
N VAL A 101 -15.05 7.52 2.77
CA VAL A 101 -14.10 8.46 3.39
C VAL A 101 -13.87 9.67 2.46
N HIS A 102 -13.64 9.45 1.17
CA HIS A 102 -13.46 10.54 0.20
C HIS A 102 -14.67 11.45 0.10
N ARG A 103 -15.89 10.88 0.11
CA ARG A 103 -17.13 11.69 0.09
C ARG A 103 -17.22 12.60 1.31
N ASP A 104 -16.81 12.12 2.47
CA ASP A 104 -16.94 12.84 3.73
C ASP A 104 -15.81 13.86 3.94
N ASP A 105 -14.60 13.56 3.43
CA ASP A 105 -13.45 14.48 3.41
C ASP A 105 -12.59 14.26 2.15
N PRO A 106 -12.90 14.97 1.05
CA PRO A 106 -12.13 14.85 -0.19
C PRO A 106 -10.67 15.28 -0.03
N THR A 107 -10.39 16.23 0.87
CA THR A 107 -9.06 16.84 1.01
C THR A 107 -8.02 15.86 1.53
N LEU A 108 -8.46 14.80 2.20
CA LEU A 108 -7.59 13.77 2.76
C LEU A 108 -6.79 13.02 1.68
N PHE A 109 -7.34 12.92 0.47
CA PHE A 109 -6.71 12.21 -0.64
C PHE A 109 -5.78 13.10 -1.46
N GLU A 110 -5.78 14.41 -1.22
CA GLU A 110 -5.02 15.39 -2.03
C GLU A 110 -3.51 15.17 -1.96
N SER A 111 -2.99 14.66 -0.83
CA SER A 111 -1.58 14.34 -0.66
C SER A 111 -1.18 12.95 -1.19
N VAL A 112 -2.13 12.14 -1.63
CA VAL A 112 -1.88 10.80 -2.20
C VAL A 112 -2.42 10.63 -3.61
N LYS A 113 -3.02 11.68 -4.18
CA LYS A 113 -3.56 11.66 -5.54
C LYS A 113 -2.44 11.61 -6.58
N GLY A 114 -2.79 11.12 -7.77
CA GLY A 114 -1.88 11.07 -8.91
C GLY A 114 -1.07 9.78 -8.99
N GLU A 115 -0.79 9.35 -10.22
CA GLU A 115 0.05 8.20 -10.52
C GLU A 115 1.53 8.63 -10.54
N THR A 116 2.38 7.90 -9.82
CA THR A 116 3.82 8.20 -9.69
C THR A 116 4.71 7.16 -10.35
N LEU A 117 4.18 5.96 -10.62
CA LEU A 117 4.88 4.86 -11.25
C LEU A 117 4.66 4.86 -12.77
N TYR A 118 3.41 4.92 -13.20
CA TYR A 118 3.02 4.82 -14.62
C TYR A 118 2.75 6.20 -15.24
N SER A 119 3.71 7.11 -15.12
CA SER A 119 3.66 8.40 -15.81
C SER A 119 4.30 8.30 -17.20
N ALA A 120 3.71 9.01 -18.16
CA ALA A 120 4.26 9.09 -19.52
C ALA A 120 5.66 9.73 -19.49
N GLY A 121 6.64 9.12 -20.17
CA GLY A 121 8.05 9.51 -20.15
C GLY A 121 8.82 9.06 -18.91
N SER A 122 8.22 8.26 -18.02
CA SER A 122 8.92 7.78 -16.82
C SER A 122 10.00 6.75 -17.12
N ALA A 123 10.97 6.63 -16.21
CA ALA A 123 11.96 5.57 -16.25
C ALA A 123 11.33 4.17 -16.24
N LEU A 124 10.16 4.00 -15.60
CA LEU A 124 9.41 2.75 -15.59
C LEU A 124 8.78 2.47 -16.96
N GLN A 125 8.19 3.46 -17.62
CA GLN A 125 7.69 3.28 -18.98
C GLN A 125 8.83 2.86 -19.91
N ALA A 126 9.97 3.56 -19.87
CA ALA A 126 11.14 3.22 -20.68
C ALA A 126 11.63 1.79 -20.39
N TRP A 127 11.66 1.37 -19.13
CA TRP A 127 12.05 0.01 -18.74
C TRP A 127 11.04 -1.05 -19.21
N ILE A 128 9.74 -0.79 -19.13
CA ILE A 128 8.69 -1.70 -19.64
C ILE A 128 8.81 -1.86 -21.15
N GLU A 129 9.01 -0.76 -21.88
CA GLU A 129 9.03 -0.75 -23.35
C GLU A 129 10.33 -1.30 -23.93
N LEU A 130 11.47 -1.01 -23.30
CA LEU A 130 12.80 -1.34 -23.83
C LEU A 130 13.43 -2.55 -23.16
N GLY A 131 12.85 -3.04 -22.05
CA GLY A 131 13.42 -4.09 -21.22
C GLY A 131 14.71 -3.67 -20.50
N THR A 132 15.42 -4.65 -19.95
CA THR A 132 16.80 -4.46 -19.50
C THR A 132 17.71 -4.54 -20.73
N LYS A 133 18.39 -3.45 -21.09
CA LYS A 133 19.62 -3.54 -21.88
C LYS A 133 20.79 -3.80 -20.95
#